data_AF-A0A2T2W7A6-F1
#
_entry.id   AF-A0A2T2W7A6-F1
#
_cell.length_a   1.000
_cell.length_b   1.000
_cell.length_c   1.000
_cell.angle_alpha   90.00
_cell.angle_beta   90.00
_cell.angle_gamma   90.00
#
_symmetry.space_group_name_H-M   'P 1'
#
loop_
_entity.id
_entity.type
_entity.pdbx_description
1 polymer ?
#
loop_
_entity_poly.entity_id
_entity_poly.type
_entity_poly.pdbx_seq_one_letter_code
_entity_poly.pdbx_strand_id
1 'polypeptide(L)' 'MLVPYHQQHDPHIECPHCRRHSIVKHGESEYVCLNCDFRRDLSAPHWSGFDNLLMGFLAFVLALIVGQLLTQS' A
#
# COMPACT_ATOMS: atom_id res chain seq x y z
N MET A 1 -8.47 -38.05 -19.05
CA MET A 1 -9.26 -36.87 -18.63
C MET A 1 -8.29 -35.70 -18.72
N LEU A 2 -8.32 -34.93 -19.81
CA LEU A 2 -7.44 -33.77 -19.99
C LEU A 2 -8.12 -32.57 -19.32
N VAL A 3 -7.47 -32.02 -18.29
CA VAL A 3 -7.95 -30.83 -17.57
C VAL A 3 -7.81 -29.62 -18.50
N PRO A 4 -8.89 -28.86 -18.81
CA PRO A 4 -8.78 -27.67 -19.63
C PRO A 4 -8.09 -26.57 -18.81
N TYR A 5 -6.90 -26.16 -19.23
CA TYR A 5 -6.16 -25.06 -18.63
C TYR A 5 -6.83 -23.74 -19.07
N HIS A 6 -7.58 -23.11 -18.17
CA HIS A 6 -8.08 -21.75 -18.38
C HIS A 6 -6.88 -20.81 -18.44
N GLN A 7 -6.50 -20.37 -19.66
CA GLN A 7 -5.61 -19.22 -19.86
C GLN A 7 -6.37 -17.96 -19.43
N GLN A 8 -6.36 -17.71 -18.13
CA GLN A 8 -6.70 -16.42 -17.54
C GLN A 8 -5.65 -15.44 -18.08
N HIS A 9 -6.05 -14.65 -19.07
CA HIS A 9 -5.29 -13.49 -19.53
C HIS A 9 -5.24 -12.50 -18.36
N ASP A 10 -4.27 -12.69 -17.47
CA ASP A 10 -3.91 -11.71 -16.46
C ASP A 10 -3.39 -10.46 -17.20
N PRO A 11 -3.82 -9.25 -16.82
CA PRO A 11 -3.27 -8.04 -17.39
C PRO A 11 -1.74 -8.09 -17.26
N HIS A 12 -1.03 -7.59 -18.26
CA HIS A 12 0.43 -7.51 -18.28
C HIS A 12 0.95 -6.71 -17.08
N ILE A 13 1.10 -7.36 -15.93
CA ILE A 13 1.68 -6.73 -14.75
C ILE A 13 3.19 -6.89 -14.88
N GLU A 14 3.86 -5.76 -15.01
CA GLU A 14 5.32 -5.67 -14.96
C GLU A 14 5.77 -5.48 -13.51
N CYS A 15 6.89 -6.09 -13.13
CA CYS A 15 7.47 -5.80 -11.82
C CYS A 15 7.89 -4.33 -11.73
N PRO A 16 7.46 -3.54 -10.72
CA PRO A 16 7.83 -2.12 -10.62
C PRO A 16 9.33 -1.91 -10.37
N HIS A 17 10.05 -2.94 -9.89
CA HIS A 17 11.48 -2.85 -9.60
C HIS A 17 12.34 -3.14 -10.83
N CYS A 18 12.06 -4.21 -11.58
CA CYS A 18 12.90 -4.63 -12.71
C CYS A 18 12.25 -4.49 -14.10
N ARG A 19 10.97 -4.12 -14.16
CA ARG A 19 10.14 -4.01 -15.38
C ARG A 19 10.11 -5.27 -16.24
N ARG A 20 10.38 -6.44 -15.66
CA ARG A 20 10.29 -7.73 -16.35
C ARG A 20 8.97 -8.43 -16.05
N HIS A 21 8.43 -9.08 -17.06
CA HIS A 21 7.27 -9.97 -16.96
C HIS A 21 7.70 -11.32 -16.35
N SER A 22 7.81 -11.36 -15.02
CA SER A 22 8.27 -12.55 -14.29
C SER A 22 7.58 -12.64 -12.92
N ILE A 23 6.25 -12.49 -12.91
CA ILE A 23 5.43 -12.55 -11.71
C ILE A 23 4.93 -13.97 -11.57
N VAL A 24 5.18 -14.59 -10.42
CA VAL A 24 4.64 -15.90 -10.09
C VAL A 24 4.10 -15.86 -8.68
N LYS A 25 2.91 -16.45 -8.54
CA LYS A 25 2.06 -16.53 -7.35
C LYS A 25 1.30 -15.26 -7.02
N HIS A 26 0.05 -15.29 -7.48
CA HIS A 26 -1.10 -14.88 -6.71
C HIS A 26 -1.22 -15.80 -5.47
N GLY A 27 -0.31 -15.66 -4.49
CA GLY A 27 -0.70 -16.02 -3.13
C GLY A 27 -1.84 -15.09 -2.75
N GLU A 28 -2.82 -15.53 -1.94
CA GLU A 28 -4.00 -14.72 -1.60
C GLU A 28 -3.66 -13.32 -1.04
N SER A 29 -2.40 -13.10 -0.64
CA SER A 29 -1.95 -11.91 0.07
C SER A 29 -0.50 -11.47 -0.21
N GLU A 30 0.24 -12.12 -1.10
CA GLU A 30 1.63 -11.78 -1.41
C GLU A 30 1.89 -11.77 -2.91
N TYR A 31 2.68 -10.79 -3.36
CA TYR A 31 3.25 -10.82 -4.72
C TYR A 31 4.77 -10.97 -4.64
N VAL A 32 5.34 -11.77 -5.55
CA VAL A 32 6.79 -11.97 -5.66
C VAL A 32 7.23 -11.90 -7.12
N CYS A 33 8.30 -11.15 -7.38
CA CYS A 33 8.99 -11.15 -8.67
C CYS A 33 10.15 -12.14 -8.66
N LEU A 34 10.12 -13.15 -9.54
CA LEU A 34 11.19 -14.16 -9.64
C LEU A 34 12.49 -13.66 -10.26
N ASN A 35 12.48 -12.46 -10.86
CA ASN A 35 13.66 -11.92 -11.53
C ASN A 35 14.56 -11.10 -10.61
N CYS A 36 13.99 -10.48 -9.58
CA CYS A 36 14.74 -9.61 -8.66
C CYS A 36 14.40 -9.88 -7.19
N ASP A 37 13.70 -10.98 -6.92
CA ASP A 37 13.24 -11.39 -5.59
C ASP A 37 12.43 -10.33 -4.84
N PHE A 38 11.83 -9.40 -5.58
CA PHE A 38 11.02 -8.32 -5.02
C PHE A 38 9.69 -8.88 -4.48
N ARG A 39 9.46 -8.70 -3.18
CA ARG A 39 8.22 -9.09 -2.47
C ARG A 39 7.42 -7.85 -2.07
N ARG A 40 6.09 -7.93 -2.14
CA ARG A 40 5.22 -7.02 -1.38
C ARG A 40 4.03 -7.81 -0.86
N ASP A 41 3.72 -7.50 0.38
CA ASP A 41 2.54 -7.99 1.05
C ASP A 41 1.37 -7.10 0.65
N LEU A 42 0.36 -7.69 0.02
CA LEU A 42 -0.89 -7.05 -0.35
C LEU A 42 -1.89 -7.03 0.83
N SER A 43 -1.64 -7.85 1.85
CA SER A 43 -2.43 -7.90 3.09
C SER A 43 -2.07 -6.85 4.12
N ALA A 44 -1.04 -6.03 3.90
CA ALA A 44 -0.78 -4.89 4.76
C ALA A 44 -1.78 -3.77 4.43
N PRO A 45 -2.77 -3.47 5.29
CA PRO A 45 -3.60 -2.30 5.08
C PRO A 45 -2.69 -1.09 5.21
N HIS A 46 -2.46 -0.37 4.11
CA HIS A 46 -1.75 0.89 4.18
C HIS A 46 -2.66 1.90 4.91
N TRP A 47 -2.49 2.06 6.23
CA TRP A 47 -3.22 3.04 7.03
C TRP A 47 -2.73 4.48 6.81
N SER A 48 -2.21 4.80 5.62
CA SER A 48 -1.66 6.12 5.28
C SER A 48 -2.70 7.25 5.36
N GLY A 49 -3.99 6.92 5.29
CA GLY A 49 -5.07 7.89 5.48
C GLY A 49 -5.25 8.33 6.94
N PHE A 50 -4.99 7.44 7.89
CA PHE A 50 -5.21 7.71 9.31
C PHE A 50 -4.12 8.61 9.90
N ASP A 51 -2.86 8.45 9.44
CA ASP A 51 -1.75 9.32 9.86
C ASP A 51 -2.00 10.79 9.54
N ASN A 52 -2.51 11.09 8.35
CA ASN A 52 -2.79 12.46 7.92
C ASN A 52 -3.95 13.10 8.71
N LEU A 53 -5.00 12.32 8.98
CA LEU A 53 -6.16 12.79 9.74
C LEU A 53 -5.82 13.01 11.21
N LEU A 54 -5.03 12.10 11.80
CA LEU A 54 -4.54 12.22 13.17
C LEU A 54 -3.59 13.41 13.31
N MET A 55 -2.63 13.58 12.40
CA MET A 55 -1.73 14.75 12.40
C MET A 55 -2.49 16.06 12.24
N GLY A 56 -3.48 16.11 11.35
CA GLY A 56 -4.34 17.28 11.18
C GLY A 56 -5.11 17.64 12.44
N PHE A 57 -5.70 16.64 13.11
CA PHE A 57 -6.40 16.85 14.38
C PHE A 57 -5.48 17.33 15.49
N LEU A 58 -4.28 16.74 15.61
CA LEU A 58 -3.27 17.12 16.60
C LEU A 58 -2.78 18.56 16.37
N ALA A 59 -2.53 18.94 15.13
CA ALA A 59 -2.14 20.30 14.76
C ALA A 59 -3.26 21.32 15.07
N PHE A 60 -4.51 20.97 14.81
CA PHE A 60 -5.65 21.83 15.10
C PHE A 60 -5.83 22.06 16.61
N VAL A 61 -5.74 21.00 17.42
CA VAL A 61 -5.81 21.10 18.89
C VAL A 61 -4.67 21.96 19.43
N LEU A 62 -3.44 21.78 18.93
CA LEU A 62 -2.30 22.62 19.34
C LEU A 62 -2.50 24.09 18.99
N ALA A 63 -3.00 24.39 17.79
CA ALA A 63 -3.28 25.76 17.36
C ALA A 63 -4.34 26.42 18.26
N LEU A 64 -5.39 25.68 18.64
CA LEU A 64 -6.41 26.18 19.57
C LEU A 64 -5.82 26.46 20.95
N ILE A 65 -5.01 25.56 21.49
CA ILE A 65 -4.38 25.74 22.81
C ILE A 65 -3.48 26.98 22.81
N VAL A 66 -2.63 27.13 21.79
CA VAL A 66 -1.74 28.30 21.66
C VAL A 66 -2.55 29.60 21.51
N GLY A 67 -3.60 29.59 20.70
CA GLY A 67 -4.47 30.76 20.51
C GLY A 67 -5.17 31.18 21.81
N GLN A 68 -5.64 30.21 22.61
CA GLN A 68 -6.24 30.49 23.92
C GLN A 68 -5.22 31.05 24.90
N LEU A 69 -3.98 30.52 24.91
CA LEU A 69 -2.90 31.00 25.77
C LEU A 69 -2.54 32.47 25.47
N LEU A 70 -2.41 32.81 24.18
CA LEU A 70 -2.11 34.18 23.73
C LEU A 70 -3.23 35.17 24.00
N THR A 71 -4.48 34.71 24.08
CA THR A 71 -5.63 35.57 24.40
C THR A 71 -5.72 35.88 25.90
N GLN A 72 -5.10 35.05 26.75
CA GLN A 72 -5.18 35.16 28.21
C GLN A 72 -3.96 35.89 28.84
N SER A 73 -2.90 36.12 28.06
CA SER A 73 -1.70 36.91 28.42
C SER A 73 -1.86 38.38 28.07
#